data_AF-Q56745-F1
#
_entry.id   AF-Q56745-F1
#
_cell.length_a   1.000
_cell.length_b   1.000
_cell.length_c   1.000
_cell.angle_alpha   90.00
_cell.angle_beta   90.00
_cell.angle_gamma   90.00
#
_symmetry.space_group_name_H-M   'P 1'
#
loop_
_entity.id
_entity.type
_entity.pdbx_description
1 polymer ?
#
loop_
_entity_poly.entity_id
_entity_poly.type
_entity_poly.pdbx_seq_one_letter_code
_entity_poly.pdbx_strand_id
1 'polypeptide(L)'
;EFFHTFNALIDQNKQLVISADRSPSDLDGVEERIKSRLGWGLVADINETTFELRLGILQAKVEQMNMYVPKDVLEFLARNIKSNIRELEGALNKVTHTSLIGRSMTVESASETLIDLLRSNHRSVTIEEIQKKVAEFFNIKVADMQSNRRLRSLARPRQIAMYFAKKFTQKSLPDIGRNFGGRDHT
;
A
#
# COMPACT_ATOMS: atom_id res chain seq x y z
N GLU A 1 -1.30 35.29 4.04
CA GLU A 1 -0.65 35.58 2.74
C GLU A 1 -1.25 34.78 1.59
N PHE A 2 -1.26 33.44 1.64
CA PHE A 2 -1.80 32.56 0.57
C PHE A 2 -3.15 32.99 -0.02
N PHE A 3 -4.14 33.32 0.83
CA PHE A 3 -5.48 33.74 0.36
C PHE A 3 -5.46 35.01 -0.51
N HIS A 4 -4.55 35.95 -0.25
CA HIS A 4 -4.43 37.16 -1.05
C HIS A 4 -3.82 36.87 -2.41
N THR A 5 -2.77 36.04 -2.46
CA THR A 5 -2.16 35.59 -3.72
C THR A 5 -3.13 34.78 -4.56
N PHE A 6 -3.89 33.87 -3.92
CA PHE A 6 -4.93 33.07 -4.55
C PHE A 6 -5.97 33.96 -5.24
N ASN A 7 -6.51 34.95 -4.53
CA ASN A 7 -7.50 35.86 -5.11
C ASN A 7 -6.90 36.74 -6.21
N ALA A 8 -5.70 37.30 -6.01
CA ALA A 8 -5.06 38.12 -7.03
C ALA A 8 -4.84 37.37 -8.35
N LEU A 9 -4.49 36.07 -8.29
CA LEU A 9 -4.34 35.23 -9.48
C LEU A 9 -5.68 34.96 -10.17
N ILE A 10 -6.73 34.69 -9.40
CA ILE A 10 -8.08 34.48 -9.93
C ILE A 10 -8.63 35.76 -10.57
N ASP A 11 -8.50 36.90 -9.90
CA ASP A 11 -8.97 38.20 -10.38
C ASP A 11 -8.26 38.61 -11.68
N GLN A 12 -7.03 38.12 -11.89
CA GLN A 12 -6.25 38.29 -13.12
C GLN A 12 -6.49 37.19 -14.18
N ASN A 13 -7.48 36.31 -13.99
CA ASN A 13 -7.77 35.15 -14.85
C ASN A 13 -6.54 34.28 -15.13
N LYS A 14 -5.67 34.09 -14.13
CA LYS A 14 -4.53 33.18 -14.23
C LYS A 14 -4.96 31.75 -13.90
N GLN A 15 -4.41 30.78 -14.63
CA GLN A 15 -4.64 29.37 -14.34
C GLN A 15 -3.97 29.01 -13.01
N LEU A 16 -4.71 28.31 -12.15
CA LEU A 16 -4.24 27.84 -10.86
C LEU A 16 -4.47 26.33 -10.77
N VAL A 17 -3.41 25.59 -10.44
CA VAL A 17 -3.45 24.15 -10.20
C VAL A 17 -2.97 23.89 -8.79
N ILE A 18 -3.78 23.20 -8.00
CA ILE A 18 -3.47 22.85 -6.61
C ILE A 18 -3.60 21.34 -6.48
N SER A 19 -2.63 20.72 -5.81
CA SER A 19 -2.68 19.33 -5.41
C SER A 19 -2.70 19.23 -3.88
N ALA A 20 -3.43 18.26 -3.37
CA ALA A 20 -3.53 17.94 -1.96
C ALA A 20 -3.65 16.42 -1.78
N ASP A 21 -3.32 15.91 -0.60
CA ASP A 21 -3.48 14.51 -0.20
C ASP A 21 -4.92 14.16 0.20
N ARG A 22 -5.78 15.18 0.33
CA ARG A 22 -7.18 15.08 0.73
C ARG A 22 -8.05 16.04 -0.06
N SER A 23 -9.37 15.78 -0.02
CA SER A 23 -10.36 16.67 -0.61
C SER A 23 -10.33 18.05 0.06
N PRO A 24 -10.73 19.14 -0.64
CA PRO A 24 -10.78 20.48 -0.05
C PRO A 24 -11.55 20.57 1.27
N SER A 25 -12.62 19.79 1.45
CA SER A 25 -13.42 19.76 2.68
C SER A 25 -12.68 19.13 3.86
N ASP A 26 -11.77 18.19 3.59
CA ASP A 26 -11.06 17.40 4.60
C ASP A 26 -9.68 17.97 4.98
N LEU A 27 -9.38 19.20 4.53
CA LEU A 27 -8.14 19.90 4.84
C LEU A 27 -8.13 20.40 6.28
N ASP A 28 -7.34 19.76 7.14
CA ASP A 28 -7.17 20.17 8.53
C ASP A 28 -6.33 21.46 8.62
N GLY A 29 -6.74 22.40 9.49
CA GLY A 29 -6.00 23.66 9.72
C GLY A 29 -6.14 24.72 8.63
N VAL A 30 -6.98 24.49 7.61
CA VAL A 30 -7.28 25.46 6.55
C VAL A 30 -8.58 26.20 6.87
N GLU A 31 -8.60 27.52 6.71
CA GLU A 31 -9.80 28.34 6.95
C GLU A 31 -10.94 27.97 5.97
N GLU A 32 -12.18 27.96 6.46
CA GLU A 32 -13.36 27.56 5.67
C GLU A 32 -13.54 28.34 4.37
N ARG A 33 -13.19 29.63 4.36
CA ARG A 33 -13.22 30.45 3.13
C ARG A 33 -12.25 29.95 2.05
N ILE A 34 -11.11 29.38 2.44
CA ILE A 34 -10.15 28.81 1.50
C ILE A 34 -10.70 27.49 0.98
N LYS A 35 -11.22 26.62 1.86
CA LYS A 35 -11.84 25.35 1.47
C LYS A 35 -12.98 25.53 0.47
N SER A 36 -13.87 26.49 0.74
CA SER A 36 -14.99 26.83 -0.15
C SER A 36 -14.51 27.27 -1.54
N ARG A 37 -13.44 28.06 -1.60
CA ARG A 37 -12.85 28.50 -2.88
C ARG A 37 -12.17 27.37 -3.65
N LEU A 38 -11.46 26.48 -2.95
CA LEU A 38 -10.86 25.29 -3.54
C LEU A 38 -11.93 24.35 -4.13
N GLY A 39 -13.07 24.22 -3.44
CA GLY A 39 -14.20 23.39 -3.88
C GLY A 39 -15.04 23.98 -5.01
N TRP A 40 -14.92 25.28 -5.31
CA TRP A 40 -15.68 25.92 -6.40
C TRP A 40 -15.13 25.59 -7.80
N GLY A 41 -13.87 25.17 -7.89
CA GLY A 41 -13.23 24.76 -9.14
C GLY A 41 -13.52 23.32 -9.55
N LEU A 42 -12.75 22.81 -10.52
CA LEU A 42 -12.74 21.38 -10.84
C LEU A 42 -11.93 20.64 -9.79
N VAL A 43 -12.63 19.84 -8.97
CA VAL A 43 -12.01 18.88 -8.05
C VAL A 43 -11.98 17.53 -8.73
N ALA A 44 -10.77 17.00 -8.97
CA ALA A 44 -10.57 15.70 -9.60
C ALA A 44 -9.75 14.79 -8.68
N ASP A 45 -10.30 13.63 -8.39
CA ASP A 45 -9.66 12.65 -7.51
C ASP A 45 -8.62 11.82 -8.29
N ILE A 46 -7.52 11.51 -7.62
CA ILE A 46 -6.52 10.54 -8.10
C ILE A 46 -6.77 9.24 -7.35
N ASN A 47 -7.36 8.27 -8.06
CA ASN A 47 -7.68 6.96 -7.50
C ASN A 47 -6.47 6.03 -7.48
N GLU A 48 -6.60 4.94 -6.72
CA GLU A 48 -5.63 3.85 -6.74
C GLU A 48 -5.43 3.32 -8.16
N THR A 49 -4.20 2.89 -8.46
CA THR A 49 -3.89 2.35 -9.78
C THR A 49 -4.58 1.00 -10.01
N THR A 50 -5.19 0.83 -11.18
CA THR A 50 -5.65 -0.48 -11.63
C THR A 50 -4.51 -1.29 -12.24
N PHE A 51 -4.72 -2.59 -12.46
CA PHE A 51 -3.73 -3.40 -13.17
C PHE A 51 -3.47 -2.85 -14.59
N GLU A 52 -4.53 -2.48 -15.28
CA GLU A 52 -4.50 -1.93 -16.64
C GLU A 52 -3.73 -0.61 -16.68
N LEU A 53 -3.96 0.28 -15.71
CA LEU A 53 -3.23 1.53 -15.60
C LEU A 53 -1.74 1.30 -15.32
N ARG A 54 -1.40 0.39 -14.40
CA ARG A 54 0.01 0.03 -14.14
C ARG A 54 0.69 -0.55 -15.37
N LEU A 55 0.02 -1.45 -16.10
CA LEU A 55 0.55 -2.02 -17.33
C LEU A 55 0.75 -0.94 -18.41
N GLY A 56 -0.23 -0.05 -18.59
CA GLY A 56 -0.12 1.07 -19.54
C GLY A 56 1.00 2.04 -19.19
N ILE A 57 1.20 2.36 -17.90
CA ILE A 57 2.34 3.17 -17.44
C ILE A 57 3.67 2.49 -17.80
N LEU A 58 3.80 1.19 -17.52
CA LEU A 58 5.01 0.43 -17.84
C LEU A 58 5.29 0.42 -19.36
N GLN A 59 4.26 0.20 -20.19
CA GLN A 59 4.38 0.22 -21.65
C GLN A 59 4.85 1.58 -22.15
N ALA A 60 4.21 2.66 -21.72
CA ALA A 60 4.60 4.03 -22.08
C ALA A 60 6.04 4.35 -21.65
N LYS A 61 6.48 3.87 -20.48
CA LYS A 61 7.85 4.06 -19.99
C LYS A 61 8.88 3.30 -20.81
N VAL A 62 8.58 2.06 -21.20
CA VAL A 62 9.46 1.25 -22.06
C VAL A 62 9.61 1.87 -23.45
N GLU A 63 8.52 2.39 -24.02
CA GLU A 63 8.54 3.15 -25.26
C GLU A 63 9.41 4.42 -25.15
N GLN A 64 9.27 5.18 -24.07
CA GLN A 64 10.11 6.36 -23.79
C GLN A 64 11.59 6.03 -23.63
N MET A 65 11.91 4.88 -23.04
CA MET A 65 13.29 4.39 -22.89
C MET A 65 13.89 3.85 -24.19
N ASN A 66 13.07 3.67 -25.24
CA ASN A 66 13.46 3.02 -26.49
C ASN A 66 14.10 1.64 -26.26
N MET A 67 13.54 0.88 -25.32
CA MET A 67 14.00 -0.46 -24.95
C MET A 67 12.92 -1.48 -25.27
N TYR A 68 13.32 -2.74 -25.48
CA TYR A 68 12.38 -3.84 -25.55
C TYR A 68 12.33 -4.56 -24.20
N VAL A 69 11.13 -4.66 -23.63
CA VAL A 69 10.85 -5.45 -22.43
C VAL A 69 9.77 -6.48 -22.76
N PRO A 70 10.01 -7.78 -22.52
CA PRO A 70 8.99 -8.80 -22.76
C PRO A 70 7.68 -8.55 -22.01
N LYS A 71 6.55 -8.82 -22.68
CA LYS A 71 5.21 -8.50 -22.17
C LYS A 71 4.90 -9.22 -20.85
N ASP A 72 5.32 -10.46 -20.73
CA ASP A 72 5.20 -11.28 -19.51
C ASP A 72 5.92 -10.66 -18.31
N VAL A 73 7.10 -10.05 -18.52
CA VAL A 73 7.82 -9.28 -17.50
C VAL A 73 7.01 -8.04 -17.10
N LEU A 74 6.45 -7.30 -18.05
CA LEU A 74 5.61 -6.12 -17.74
C LEU A 74 4.34 -6.51 -16.96
N GLU A 75 3.67 -7.57 -17.38
CA GLU A 75 2.51 -8.12 -16.66
C GLU A 75 2.91 -8.59 -15.25
N PHE A 76 4.06 -9.24 -15.10
CA PHE A 76 4.59 -9.66 -13.81
C PHE A 76 4.80 -8.46 -12.87
N LEU A 77 5.43 -7.39 -13.35
CA LEU A 77 5.62 -6.17 -12.56
C LEU A 77 4.27 -5.54 -12.17
N ALA A 78 3.36 -5.36 -13.12
CA ALA A 78 2.05 -4.76 -12.88
C ALA A 78 1.16 -5.59 -11.92
N ARG A 79 1.30 -6.92 -11.90
CA ARG A 79 0.58 -7.80 -10.96
C ARG A 79 1.15 -7.75 -9.56
N ASN A 80 2.47 -7.69 -9.42
CA ASN A 80 3.13 -7.86 -8.12
C ASN A 80 3.44 -6.54 -7.41
N ILE A 81 3.50 -5.42 -8.14
CA ILE A 81 3.86 -4.12 -7.58
C ILE A 81 2.61 -3.24 -7.52
N LYS A 82 1.96 -3.22 -6.35
CA LYS A 82 0.67 -2.53 -6.14
C LYS A 82 0.77 -1.32 -5.20
N SER A 83 1.90 -1.14 -4.55
CA SER A 83 2.18 -0.10 -3.55
C SER A 83 2.02 1.32 -4.09
N ASN A 84 2.81 1.71 -5.10
CA ASN A 84 2.73 3.02 -5.74
C ASN A 84 3.47 3.03 -7.10
N ILE A 85 3.21 4.05 -7.92
CA ILE A 85 3.80 4.20 -9.26
C ILE A 85 5.33 4.34 -9.21
N ARG A 86 5.88 4.99 -8.17
CA ARG A 86 7.34 5.18 -8.03
C ARG A 86 8.07 3.84 -7.86
N GLU A 87 7.53 2.93 -7.05
CA GLU A 87 8.07 1.57 -6.90
C GLU A 87 7.92 0.75 -8.19
N LEU A 88 6.80 0.91 -8.91
CA LEU A 88 6.58 0.26 -10.20
C LEU A 88 7.63 0.67 -11.23
N GLU A 89 7.86 1.97 -11.37
CA GLU A 89 8.90 2.52 -12.26
C GLU A 89 10.31 2.12 -11.79
N GLY A 90 10.57 2.16 -10.48
CA GLY A 90 11.85 1.74 -9.91
C GLY A 90 12.17 0.27 -10.20
N ALA A 91 11.16 -0.60 -10.12
CA ALA A 91 11.32 -2.01 -10.47
C ALA A 91 11.58 -2.23 -11.96
N LEU A 92 10.86 -1.51 -12.83
CA LEU A 92 11.14 -1.52 -14.27
C LEU A 92 12.59 -1.12 -14.55
N ASN A 93 13.03 0.01 -13.99
CA ASN A 93 14.42 0.48 -14.14
C ASN A 93 15.44 -0.56 -13.65
N LYS A 94 15.16 -1.22 -12.52
CA LYS A 94 16.08 -2.24 -12.01
C LYS A 94 16.21 -3.43 -12.96
N VAL A 95 15.09 -3.91 -13.49
CA VAL A 95 15.06 -5.02 -14.47
C VAL A 95 15.76 -4.62 -15.76
N THR A 96 15.49 -3.44 -16.32
CA THR A 96 16.15 -2.96 -17.55
C THR A 96 17.64 -2.71 -17.37
N HIS A 97 18.07 -2.22 -16.20
CA HIS A 97 19.50 -2.08 -15.91
C HIS A 97 20.20 -3.44 -15.81
N THR A 98 19.57 -4.46 -15.24
CA THR A 98 20.19 -5.80 -15.18
C THR A 98 20.41 -6.43 -16.56
N SER A 99 19.58 -6.11 -17.55
CA SER A 99 19.80 -6.62 -18.91
C SER A 99 21.02 -6.00 -19.58
N LEU A 100 21.40 -4.77 -19.22
CA LEU A 100 22.63 -4.12 -19.70
C LEU A 100 23.90 -4.84 -19.19
N ILE A 101 23.78 -5.59 -18.10
CA ILE A 101 24.87 -6.40 -17.51
C ILE A 101 24.81 -7.86 -18.02
N GLY A 102 24.04 -8.11 -19.09
CA GLY A 102 23.96 -9.41 -19.76
C GLY A 102 23.01 -10.43 -19.13
N ARG A 103 22.17 -10.04 -18.16
CA ARG A 103 21.09 -10.92 -17.69
C ARG A 103 19.95 -10.97 -18.70
N SER A 104 19.37 -12.15 -18.87
CA SER A 104 18.12 -12.31 -19.62
C SER A 104 17.01 -11.52 -18.94
N MET A 105 16.08 -10.98 -19.72
CA MET A 105 14.91 -10.27 -19.21
C MET A 105 13.71 -11.21 -19.21
N THR A 106 13.67 -12.12 -18.23
CA THR A 106 12.58 -13.09 -18.05
C THR A 106 11.89 -12.84 -16.72
N VAL A 107 10.73 -13.47 -16.51
CA VAL A 107 10.00 -13.38 -15.25
C VAL A 107 10.85 -13.90 -14.08
N GLU A 108 11.63 -14.96 -14.31
CA GLU A 108 12.51 -15.56 -13.31
C GLU A 108 13.61 -14.58 -12.89
N SER A 109 14.33 -14.00 -13.85
CA SER A 109 15.42 -13.06 -13.54
C SER A 109 14.90 -11.76 -12.92
N ALA A 110 13.72 -11.31 -13.33
CA ALA A 110 13.03 -10.17 -12.71
C ALA A 110 12.63 -10.47 -11.26
N SER A 111 12.09 -11.66 -11.00
CA SER A 111 11.71 -12.12 -9.66
C SER A 111 12.92 -12.18 -8.72
N GLU A 112 14.05 -12.74 -9.18
CA GLU A 112 15.30 -12.77 -8.43
C GLU A 112 15.84 -11.36 -8.14
N THR A 113 15.83 -10.50 -9.15
CA THR A 113 16.34 -9.12 -9.05
C THR A 113 15.49 -8.27 -8.09
N LEU A 114 14.20 -8.57 -7.98
CA LEU A 114 13.22 -7.81 -7.19
C LEU A 114 12.83 -8.50 -5.88
N ILE A 115 13.54 -9.54 -5.44
CA ILE A 115 13.13 -10.35 -4.28
C ILE A 115 12.83 -9.52 -3.03
N ASP A 116 13.66 -8.53 -2.72
CA ASP A 116 13.46 -7.67 -1.54
C ASP A 116 12.26 -6.73 -1.69
N LEU A 117 12.08 -6.17 -2.89
CA LEU A 117 10.94 -5.30 -3.22
C LEU A 117 9.63 -6.10 -3.19
N LEU A 118 9.64 -7.32 -3.72
CA LEU A 118 8.48 -8.21 -3.71
C LEU A 118 8.14 -8.61 -2.28
N ARG A 119 9.13 -8.91 -1.43
CA ARG A 119 8.92 -9.18 0.00
C ARG A 119 8.26 -8.01 0.73
N SER A 120 8.65 -6.77 0.44
CA SER A 120 8.02 -5.59 1.05
C SER A 120 6.61 -5.30 0.52
N ASN A 121 6.29 -5.71 -0.71
CA ASN A 121 4.98 -5.48 -1.35
C ASN A 121 3.95 -6.58 -1.07
N HIS A 122 4.38 -7.75 -0.59
CA HIS A 122 3.45 -8.73 -0.05
C HIS A 122 2.78 -8.12 1.17
N ARG A 123 1.44 -7.96 1.10
CA ARG A 123 0.60 -7.47 2.21
C ARG A 123 1.11 -8.07 3.52
N SER A 124 1.55 -7.21 4.44
CA SER A 124 1.85 -7.64 5.80
C SER A 124 0.62 -8.37 6.33
N VAL A 125 0.80 -9.64 6.71
CA VAL A 125 -0.26 -10.42 7.33
C VAL A 125 -0.85 -9.62 8.48
N THR A 126 -2.17 -9.45 8.52
CA THR A 126 -2.84 -8.70 9.59
C THR A 126 -3.10 -9.58 10.81
N ILE A 127 -3.28 -8.97 11.99
CA ILE A 127 -3.61 -9.74 13.20
C ILE A 127 -4.98 -10.41 13.03
N GLU A 128 -5.91 -9.73 12.35
CA GLU A 128 -7.26 -10.19 12.06
C GLU A 128 -7.25 -11.44 11.16
N GLU A 129 -6.41 -11.46 10.11
CA GLU A 129 -6.23 -12.65 9.25
C GLU A 129 -5.66 -13.83 10.04
N ILE A 130 -4.68 -13.58 10.91
CA ILE A 130 -4.10 -14.61 11.78
C ILE A 130 -5.16 -15.16 12.73
N GLN A 131 -5.92 -14.28 13.40
CA GLN A 131 -7.01 -14.68 14.30
C GLN A 131 -8.04 -15.53 13.58
N LYS A 132 -8.47 -15.13 12.38
CA LYS A 132 -9.43 -15.87 11.56
C LYS A 132 -8.91 -17.26 11.20
N LYS A 133 -7.66 -17.35 10.71
CA LYS A 133 -7.06 -18.63 10.29
C LYS A 133 -6.83 -19.58 11.44
N VAL A 134 -6.38 -19.08 12.59
CA VAL A 134 -6.17 -19.91 13.78
C VAL A 134 -7.52 -20.33 14.37
N ALA A 135 -8.52 -19.45 14.39
CA ALA A 135 -9.87 -19.78 14.85
C ALA A 135 -10.51 -20.90 14.00
N GLU A 136 -10.38 -20.79 12.67
CA GLU A 136 -10.83 -21.81 11.71
C GLU A 136 -10.16 -23.17 11.97
N PHE A 137 -8.83 -23.20 12.14
CA PHE A 137 -8.09 -24.45 12.37
C PHE A 137 -8.47 -25.15 13.68
N PHE A 138 -8.70 -24.39 14.75
CA PHE A 138 -9.07 -24.94 16.06
C PHE A 138 -10.58 -25.05 16.27
N ASN A 139 -11.39 -24.71 15.26
CA ASN A 139 -12.85 -24.69 15.32
C ASN A 139 -13.40 -23.89 16.52
N ILE A 140 -12.88 -22.67 16.71
CA ILE A 140 -13.34 -21.71 17.73
C ILE A 140 -13.86 -20.44 17.05
N LYS A 141 -14.61 -19.61 17.78
CA LYS A 141 -15.04 -18.31 17.24
C LYS A 141 -13.89 -17.32 17.34
N VAL A 142 -13.77 -16.41 16.38
CA VAL A 142 -12.78 -15.32 16.44
C VAL A 142 -12.97 -14.48 17.71
N ALA A 143 -14.21 -14.27 18.15
CA ALA A 143 -14.53 -13.59 19.41
C ALA A 143 -13.91 -14.26 20.65
N ASP A 144 -13.67 -15.59 20.62
CA ASP A 144 -13.02 -16.30 21.72
C ASP A 144 -11.53 -15.92 21.88
N MET A 145 -10.91 -15.34 20.85
CA MET A 145 -9.55 -14.81 20.91
C MET A 145 -9.42 -13.64 21.88
N GLN A 146 -10.50 -12.86 22.08
CA GLN A 146 -10.57 -11.74 23.02
C GLN A 146 -11.20 -12.15 24.37
N SER A 147 -11.76 -13.35 24.46
CA SER A 147 -12.49 -13.83 25.65
C SER A 147 -11.61 -13.97 26.88
N ASN A 148 -12.16 -13.64 28.06
CA ASN A 148 -11.45 -13.77 29.32
C ASN A 148 -11.22 -15.22 29.80
N ARG A 149 -11.80 -16.20 29.13
CA ARG A 149 -11.75 -17.62 29.52
C ARG A 149 -10.33 -18.21 29.37
N ARG A 150 -9.91 -18.96 30.39
CA ARG A 150 -8.60 -19.65 30.49
C ARG A 150 -8.64 -21.14 30.14
N LEU A 151 -9.75 -21.61 29.55
CA LEU A 151 -9.88 -22.99 29.07
C LEU A 151 -8.76 -23.31 28.08
N ARG A 152 -8.11 -24.48 28.22
CA ARG A 152 -6.97 -24.88 27.38
C ARG A 152 -7.30 -24.88 25.88
N SER A 153 -8.54 -25.24 25.53
CA SER A 153 -9.08 -25.22 24.18
C SER A 153 -9.15 -23.82 23.56
N LEU A 154 -9.15 -22.76 24.37
CA LEU A 154 -9.15 -21.36 23.90
C LEU A 154 -7.78 -20.69 24.09
N ALA A 155 -7.08 -21.03 25.17
CA ALA A 155 -5.78 -20.46 25.50
C ALA A 155 -4.69 -20.86 24.50
N ARG A 156 -4.62 -22.14 24.09
CA ARG A 156 -3.60 -22.62 23.15
C ARG A 156 -3.74 -22.02 21.75
N PRO A 157 -4.93 -21.97 21.12
CA PRO A 157 -5.12 -21.26 19.86
C PRO A 157 -4.74 -19.77 19.96
N ARG A 158 -5.12 -19.10 21.06
CA ARG A 158 -4.78 -17.69 21.29
C ARG A 158 -3.27 -17.45 21.37
N GLN A 159 -2.54 -18.27 22.13
CA GLN A 159 -1.07 -18.19 22.22
C GLN A 159 -0.41 -18.41 20.85
N ILE A 160 -0.89 -19.38 20.07
CA ILE A 160 -0.40 -19.62 18.70
C ILE A 160 -0.66 -18.40 17.80
N ALA A 161 -1.86 -17.81 17.88
CA ALA A 161 -2.20 -16.61 17.13
C ALA A 161 -1.33 -15.40 17.53
N MET A 162 -1.07 -15.21 18.82
CA MET A 162 -0.14 -14.18 19.31
C MET A 162 1.30 -14.41 18.84
N TYR A 163 1.78 -15.66 18.86
CA TYR A 163 3.10 -16.03 18.36
C TYR A 163 3.23 -15.73 16.85
N PHE A 164 2.23 -16.12 16.05
CA PHE A 164 2.19 -15.78 14.63
C PHE A 164 2.09 -14.28 14.40
N ALA A 165 1.30 -13.56 15.20
CA ALA A 165 1.24 -12.10 15.13
C ALA A 165 2.62 -11.48 15.39
N LYS A 166 3.37 -11.99 16.37
CA LYS A 166 4.73 -11.52 16.64
C LYS A 166 5.72 -11.86 15.52
N LYS A 167 5.55 -13.00 14.86
CA LYS A 167 6.48 -13.49 13.83
C LYS A 167 6.24 -12.90 12.45
N PHE A 168 4.98 -12.67 12.07
CA PHE A 168 4.58 -12.33 10.70
C PHE A 168 4.02 -10.91 10.56
N THR A 169 3.98 -10.13 11.63
CA THR A 169 3.56 -8.72 11.61
C THR A 169 4.61 -7.83 12.26
N GLN A 170 4.59 -6.53 11.95
CA GLN A 170 5.47 -5.54 12.59
C GLN A 170 4.86 -4.94 13.87
N LYS A 171 3.81 -5.55 14.43
CA LYS A 171 3.10 -5.02 15.61
C LYS A 171 3.91 -5.23 16.89
N SER A 172 3.84 -4.25 17.79
CA SER A 172 4.48 -4.33 19.10
C SER A 172 3.76 -5.35 20.00
N LEU A 173 4.43 -5.86 21.04
CA LEU A 173 3.78 -6.77 22.00
C LEU A 173 2.54 -6.13 22.67
N PRO A 174 2.56 -4.84 23.07
CA PRO A 174 1.36 -4.16 23.56
C PRO A 174 0.23 -4.08 22.52
N ASP A 175 0.55 -3.83 21.25
CA ASP A 175 -0.45 -3.80 20.18
C ASP A 175 -1.09 -5.16 19.95
N ILE A 176 -0.26 -6.21 19.95
CA ILE A 176 -0.72 -7.59 19.86
C ILE A 176 -1.65 -7.86 21.04
N GLY A 177 -1.20 -7.58 22.28
CA GLY A 177 -2.00 -7.81 23.48
C GLY A 177 -3.37 -7.11 23.45
N ARG A 178 -3.43 -5.86 22.99
CA ARG A 178 -4.69 -5.12 22.78
C ARG A 178 -5.66 -5.85 21.85
N ASN A 179 -5.16 -6.40 20.75
CA ASN A 179 -5.98 -7.15 19.79
C ASN A 179 -6.51 -8.50 20.32
N PHE A 180 -5.94 -8.99 21.42
CA PHE A 180 -6.33 -10.23 22.11
C PHE A 180 -6.96 -9.98 23.49
N GLY A 181 -7.56 -8.80 23.70
CA GLY A 181 -8.30 -8.46 24.93
C GLY A 181 -7.43 -7.90 26.06
N GLY A 182 -6.32 -7.22 25.72
CA GLY A 182 -5.41 -6.58 26.68
C GLY A 182 -4.51 -7.56 27.43
N ARG A 183 -4.03 -8.61 26.76
CA ARG A 183 -3.28 -9.71 27.38
C ARG A 183 -1.83 -9.77 26.92
N ASP A 184 -0.91 -9.96 27.86
CA ASP A 184 0.50 -10.18 27.57
C ASP A 184 0.84 -11.68 27.42
N HIS A 185 1.85 -11.97 26.60
CA HIS A 185 2.37 -13.31 26.30
C HIS A 185 3.37 -13.78 27.39
N THR A 186 3.03 -13.68 28.67
CA THR A 186 3.80 -14.36 29.73
C THR A 186 3.20 -15.73 29.97
#